data_AF-A0A9D2G697-F1
#
_entry.id   AF-A0A9D2G697-F1
#
_cell.length_a   1.000
_cell.length_b   1.000
_cell.length_c   1.000
_cell.angle_alpha   90.00
_cell.angle_beta   90.00
_cell.angle_gamma   90.00
#
_symmetry.space_group_name_H-M   'P 1'
#
loop_
_entity.id
_entity.type
_entity.pdbx_description
1 polymer ?
#
loop_
_entity_poly.entity_id
_entity_poly.type
_entity_poly.pdbx_seq_one_letter_code
_entity_poly.pdbx_strand_id
1 'polypeptide(L)'
;MQAYLLSVAGAVLLSAVVSILVPEGRLGPVIRGVAKLVTLLLLVSPVISLLRGASFSVEETALEEDADFLSYCTERVEEHDETSVESWLLEEYGISAVADVDLAADGSYSAKYVTVTVSDFGIYEGEAHIDISLQIEAALSERFGCEAEVLS
;
A
#
# COMPACT_ATOMS: atom_id res chain seq x y z
N MET A 1 -19.00 14.52 23.66
CA MET A 1 -20.23 15.31 23.98
C MET A 1 -20.19 15.97 25.36
N GLN A 2 -19.80 15.27 26.43
CA GLN A 2 -19.76 15.84 27.80
C GLN A 2 -18.83 17.06 27.92
N ALA A 3 -17.63 17.01 27.36
CA ALA A 3 -16.69 18.15 27.38
C ALA A 3 -17.20 19.38 26.60
N TYR A 4 -17.94 19.16 25.50
CA TYR A 4 -18.56 20.25 24.73
C TYR A 4 -19.68 20.93 25.54
N LEU A 5 -20.58 20.15 26.13
CA LEU A 5 -21.65 20.71 26.97
C LEU A 5 -21.08 21.46 28.18
N LEU A 6 -20.00 20.95 28.78
CA LEU A 6 -19.28 21.63 29.86
C LEU A 6 -18.64 22.95 29.40
N SER A 7 -18.07 22.98 28.20
CA SER A 7 -17.47 24.20 27.62
C SER A 7 -18.50 25.28 27.32
N VAL A 8 -19.68 24.90 26.80
CA VAL A 8 -20.78 25.82 26.53
C VAL A 8 -21.36 26.35 27.84
N ALA A 9 -21.63 25.47 28.81
CA ALA A 9 -22.14 25.85 30.12
C ALA A 9 -21.16 26.79 30.85
N GLY A 10 -19.86 26.47 30.84
CA GLY A 10 -18.82 27.30 31.42
C GLY A 10 -18.72 28.68 30.76
N ALA A 11 -18.74 28.75 29.43
CA ALA A 11 -18.69 30.02 28.71
C ALA A 11 -19.91 30.92 28.99
N VAL A 12 -21.11 30.33 29.10
CA VAL A 12 -22.34 31.07 29.42
C VAL A 12 -22.31 31.63 30.85
N LEU A 13 -21.91 30.81 31.83
CA LEU A 13 -21.78 31.25 33.22
C LEU A 13 -20.71 32.34 33.37
N LEU A 14 -19.56 32.18 32.70
CA LEU A 14 -18.48 33.16 32.73
C LEU A 14 -18.91 34.48 32.07
N SER A 15 -19.65 34.42 30.95
CA SER A 15 -20.22 35.60 30.30
C SER A 15 -21.19 36.36 31.22
N ALA A 16 -21.98 35.66 32.03
CA ALA A 16 -22.87 36.28 33.01
C ALA A 16 -22.10 36.99 34.13
N VAL A 17 -21.07 36.33 34.67
CA VAL A 17 -20.17 36.91 35.69
C VAL A 17 -19.46 38.15 35.16
N VAL A 18 -18.89 38.07 33.95
CA VAL A 18 -18.24 39.22 33.29
C VAL A 18 -19.23 40.36 33.08
N SER A 19 -20.49 40.08 32.77
CA SER A 19 -21.50 41.13 32.59
C SER A 19 -21.81 41.90 33.88
N ILE A 20 -21.68 41.26 35.04
CA ILE A 20 -21.88 41.84 36.38
C ILE A 20 -20.64 42.64 36.82
N LEU A 21 -19.43 42.13 36.58
CA LEU A 21 -18.19 42.79 37.01
C LEU A 21 -17.82 44.01 36.15
N VAL A 22 -18.24 44.03 34.88
CA VAL A 22 -17.82 45.07 33.95
C VAL A 22 -18.58 46.38 34.21
N PRO A 23 -17.87 47.49 34.53
CA PRO A 23 -18.48 48.79 34.79
C PRO A 23 -19.04 49.41 33.51
N GLU A 24 -20.02 50.31 33.63
CA GLU A 24 -20.71 50.97 32.52
C GLU A 24 -19.88 52.06 31.80
N GLY A 25 -18.56 51.85 31.68
CA GLY A 25 -17.67 52.68 30.90
C GLY A 25 -17.77 52.38 29.39
N ARG A 26 -17.02 53.14 28.57
CA ARG A 26 -17.03 53.00 27.10
C ARG A 26 -16.60 51.61 26.60
N LEU A 27 -15.83 50.86 27.39
CA LEU A 27 -15.41 49.49 27.07
C LEU A 27 -16.40 48.42 27.54
N GLY A 28 -17.34 48.76 28.42
CA GLY A 28 -18.35 47.83 28.93
C GLY A 28 -19.20 47.17 27.83
N PRO A 29 -19.75 47.91 26.86
CA PRO A 29 -20.50 47.31 25.76
C PRO A 29 -19.63 46.44 24.84
N VAL A 30 -18.34 46.77 24.70
CA VAL A 30 -17.40 45.98 23.87
C VAL A 30 -17.12 44.62 24.50
N ILE A 31 -16.80 44.59 25.80
CA ILE A 31 -16.50 43.34 26.52
C ILE A 31 -17.73 42.42 26.56
N ARG A 32 -18.92 42.99 26.82
CA ARG A 32 -20.19 42.24 26.76
C ARG A 32 -20.47 41.71 25.34
N GLY A 33 -20.10 42.47 24.31
CA GLY A 33 -20.20 42.05 22.91
C GLY A 33 -19.29 40.86 22.58
N VAL A 34 -18.03 40.91 23.00
CA VAL A 34 -17.06 39.82 22.79
C VAL A 34 -17.51 38.55 23.52
N ALA A 35 -17.94 38.65 24.78
CA ALA A 35 -18.43 37.48 25.52
C ALA A 35 -19.61 36.79 24.82
N LYS A 36 -20.58 37.58 24.33
CA LYS A 36 -21.71 37.06 23.52
C LYS A 36 -21.24 36.41 22.22
N LEU A 37 -20.23 36.99 21.56
CA LEU A 37 -19.67 36.45 20.32
C LEU A 37 -18.96 35.11 20.55
N VAL A 38 -18.21 34.97 21.64
CA VAL A 38 -17.60 33.68 22.03
C VAL A 38 -18.67 32.63 22.33
N THR A 39 -19.73 32.98 23.07
CA THR A 39 -20.83 32.03 23.33
C THR A 39 -21.57 31.64 22.04
N LEU A 40 -21.74 32.57 21.10
CA LEU A 40 -22.36 32.32 19.80
C LEU A 40 -21.50 31.37 18.96
N LEU A 41 -20.18 31.58 18.90
CA LEU A 41 -19.26 30.71 18.17
C LEU A 41 -19.26 29.28 18.71
N LEU A 42 -19.29 29.11 20.04
CA LEU A 42 -19.39 27.80 20.66
C LEU A 42 -20.69 27.08 20.29
N LEU A 43 -21.82 27.81 20.24
CA LEU A 43 -23.12 27.25 19.84
C LEU A 43 -23.21 26.90 18.34
N VAL A 44 -22.52 27.66 17.49
CA VAL A 44 -22.50 27.45 16.04
C VAL A 44 -21.45 26.40 15.62
N SER A 45 -20.49 26.08 16.50
CA SER A 45 -19.48 25.04 16.30
C SER A 45 -20.03 23.69 15.80
N PRO A 46 -21.09 23.08 16.37
CA PRO A 46 -21.63 21.82 15.87
C PRO A 46 -22.29 21.98 14.49
N VAL A 47 -22.86 23.15 14.18
CA VAL A 47 -23.47 23.45 12.88
C VAL A 47 -22.39 23.59 11.80
N ILE A 48 -21.28 24.25 12.13
CA ILE A 48 -20.09 24.31 11.26
C ILE A 48 -19.49 22.91 11.09
N SER A 49 -19.49 22.09 12.14
CA SER A 49 -19.06 20.69 12.06
C SER A 49 -19.98 19.84 11.20
N LEU A 50 -21.29 20.10 11.16
CA LEU A 50 -22.24 19.43 10.27
C LEU A 50 -22.11 19.92 8.82
N LEU A 51 -21.88 21.22 8.60
CA LEU A 51 -21.58 21.78 7.28
C LEU A 51 -20.22 21.29 6.74
N ARG A 52 -19.22 21.13 7.61
CA ARG A 52 -17.94 20.47 7.30
C ARG A 52 -18.05 18.94 7.27
N GLY A 53 -19.12 18.38 7.83
CA GLY A 53 -19.48 16.96 7.80
C GLY A 53 -20.14 16.53 6.49
N ALA A 54 -20.38 17.47 5.57
CA ALA A 54 -20.45 17.19 4.13
C ALA A 54 -19.03 17.13 3.51
N SER A 55 -18.02 16.80 4.30
CA SER A 55 -16.84 16.13 3.77
C SER A 55 -17.34 14.88 3.05
N PHE A 56 -17.03 14.75 1.76
CA PHE A 56 -16.84 13.42 1.17
C PHE A 56 -15.77 12.73 2.01
N SER A 57 -16.17 12.20 3.16
CA SER A 57 -15.49 11.11 3.81
C SER A 57 -15.82 9.95 2.89
N VAL A 58 -14.99 9.76 1.87
CA VAL A 58 -14.63 8.39 1.53
C VAL A 58 -14.08 7.89 2.85
N GLU A 59 -14.95 7.23 3.63
CA GLU A 59 -14.48 6.28 4.61
C GLU A 59 -13.45 5.51 3.80
N GLU A 60 -12.20 5.65 4.17
CA GLU A 60 -11.17 4.74 3.73
C GLU A 60 -11.62 3.42 4.37
N THR A 61 -12.66 2.81 3.78
CA THR A 61 -12.86 1.37 3.80
C THR A 61 -11.47 0.93 3.45
N ALA A 62 -10.76 0.46 4.47
CA ALA A 62 -9.49 -0.19 4.29
C ALA A 62 -9.74 -1.10 3.09
N LEU A 63 -9.11 -0.76 1.97
CA LEU A 63 -9.11 -1.64 0.82
C LEU A 63 -8.39 -2.85 1.38
N GLU A 64 -9.15 -3.80 1.91
CA GLU A 64 -8.62 -5.10 2.25
C GLU A 64 -8.10 -5.61 0.92
N GLU A 65 -6.77 -5.65 0.81
CA GLU A 65 -6.11 -6.25 -0.32
C GLU A 65 -6.70 -7.66 -0.45
N ASP A 66 -7.30 -7.92 -1.60
CA ASP A 66 -7.78 -9.26 -1.93
C ASP A 66 -6.55 -10.14 -2.14
N ALA A 67 -6.03 -10.66 -1.03
CA ALA A 67 -4.81 -11.45 -0.99
C ALA A 67 -4.93 -12.71 -1.86
N ASP A 68 -6.14 -13.26 -1.99
CA ASP A 68 -6.42 -14.42 -2.85
C ASP A 68 -6.27 -14.03 -4.32
N PHE A 69 -6.81 -12.88 -4.72
CA PHE A 69 -6.64 -12.37 -6.09
C PHE A 69 -5.17 -12.06 -6.41
N LEU A 70 -4.45 -11.43 -5.48
CA LEU A 70 -3.03 -11.13 -5.67
C LEU A 70 -2.19 -12.41 -5.79
N SER A 71 -2.45 -13.41 -4.95
CA SER A 71 -1.78 -14.72 -5.03
C SER A 71 -2.07 -15.41 -6.36
N TYR A 72 -3.33 -15.37 -6.83
CA TYR A 72 -3.70 -15.95 -8.12
C TYR A 72 -3.00 -15.26 -9.30
N CYS A 73 -2.85 -13.93 -9.24
CA CYS A 73 -2.11 -13.19 -10.25
C CYS A 73 -0.62 -13.56 -10.25
N THR A 74 0.00 -13.71 -9.08
CA THR A 74 1.41 -14.12 -8.95
C THR A 74 1.63 -15.52 -9.53
N GLU A 75 0.85 -16.52 -9.09
CA GLU A 75 0.92 -17.90 -9.58
C GLU A 75 0.79 -17.97 -11.10
N ARG A 76 -0.11 -17.16 -11.67
CA ARG A 76 -0.34 -17.14 -13.11
C ARG A 76 0.81 -16.50 -13.92
N VAL A 77 1.57 -15.59 -13.31
CA VAL A 77 2.78 -15.02 -13.94
C VAL A 77 3.93 -16.01 -13.83
N GLU A 78 4.07 -16.68 -12.69
CA GLU A 78 5.06 -17.75 -12.46
C GLU A 78 4.88 -18.86 -13.51
N GLU A 79 3.69 -19.45 -13.62
CA GLU A 79 3.38 -20.50 -14.61
C GLU A 79 3.70 -20.07 -16.06
N HIS A 80 3.44 -18.80 -16.39
CA HIS A 80 3.69 -18.27 -17.73
C HIS A 80 5.18 -18.13 -18.00
N ASP A 81 5.93 -17.62 -17.03
CA ASP A 81 7.37 -17.42 -17.15
C ASP A 81 8.11 -18.76 -17.16
N GLU A 82 7.69 -19.72 -16.34
CA GLU A 82 8.16 -21.11 -16.35
C GLU A 82 7.98 -21.72 -17.74
N THR A 83 6.75 -21.70 -18.27
CA THR A 83 6.44 -22.25 -19.61
C THR A 83 7.26 -21.56 -20.71
N SER A 84 7.50 -20.24 -20.57
CA SER A 84 8.32 -19.48 -21.52
C SER A 84 9.78 -19.90 -21.47
N VAL A 85 10.34 -20.14 -20.27
CA VAL A 85 11.71 -20.62 -20.08
C VAL A 85 11.85 -22.04 -20.62
N GLU A 86 10.93 -22.94 -20.31
CA GLU A 86 10.93 -24.32 -20.81
C GLU A 86 10.89 -24.36 -22.35
N SER A 87 10.00 -23.56 -22.95
CA SER A 87 9.87 -23.49 -24.41
C SER A 87 11.14 -22.91 -25.06
N TRP A 88 11.75 -21.90 -24.44
CA TRP A 88 13.01 -21.31 -24.93
C TRP A 88 14.17 -22.29 -24.84
N LEU A 89 14.28 -23.07 -23.75
CA LEU A 89 15.30 -24.11 -23.59
C LEU A 89 15.14 -25.22 -24.63
N LEU A 90 13.90 -25.60 -24.95
CA LEU A 90 13.61 -26.58 -25.98
C LEU A 90 13.93 -26.06 -27.39
N GLU A 91 13.59 -24.82 -27.71
CA GLU A 91 13.80 -24.23 -29.04
C GLU A 91 15.28 -23.90 -29.33
N GLU A 92 15.98 -23.29 -28.38
CA GLU A 92 17.34 -22.78 -28.58
C GLU A 92 18.39 -23.86 -28.35
N TYR A 93 18.20 -24.72 -27.34
CA TYR A 93 19.19 -25.71 -26.92
C TYR A 93 18.76 -27.16 -27.17
N GLY A 94 17.48 -27.41 -27.47
CA GLY A 94 16.95 -28.78 -27.63
C GLY A 94 16.83 -29.54 -26.30
N ILE A 95 16.79 -28.82 -25.18
CA ILE A 95 16.84 -29.39 -23.83
C ILE A 95 15.42 -29.47 -23.27
N SER A 96 15.06 -30.64 -22.73
CA SER A 96 13.85 -30.79 -21.93
C SER A 96 14.19 -30.47 -20.48
N ALA A 97 13.59 -29.42 -19.94
CA ALA A 97 13.79 -29.00 -18.55
C ALA A 97 12.45 -28.57 -17.95
N VAL A 98 12.38 -28.60 -16.62
CA VAL A 98 11.31 -27.99 -15.84
C VAL A 98 11.85 -26.71 -15.24
N ALA A 99 11.17 -25.59 -15.49
CA ALA A 99 11.52 -24.30 -14.89
C ALA A 99 10.61 -24.02 -13.70
N ASP A 100 11.17 -23.43 -12.66
CA ASP A 100 10.48 -22.99 -11.45
C ASP A 100 10.90 -21.54 -11.20
N VAL A 101 9.95 -20.61 -11.19
CA VAL A 101 10.21 -19.17 -11.09
C VAL A 101 9.56 -18.62 -9.84
N ASP A 102 10.36 -18.21 -8.86
CA ASP A 102 9.88 -17.56 -7.64
C ASP A 102 9.87 -16.04 -7.82
N LEU A 103 8.70 -15.40 -7.70
CA LEU A 103 8.60 -13.94 -7.76
C LEU A 103 8.86 -13.25 -6.42
N ALA A 104 9.33 -12.00 -6.48
CA ALA A 104 9.48 -11.15 -5.31
C ALA A 104 8.11 -10.67 -4.78
N ALA A 105 7.88 -10.83 -3.47
CA ALA A 105 6.67 -10.38 -2.78
C ALA A 105 6.60 -8.84 -2.57
N ASP A 106 7.28 -8.05 -3.39
CA ASP A 106 7.34 -6.58 -3.31
C ASP A 106 6.35 -5.88 -4.26
N GLY A 107 5.54 -6.65 -5.00
CA GLY A 107 4.53 -6.14 -5.94
C GLY A 107 5.12 -5.70 -7.29
N SER A 108 6.43 -5.87 -7.51
CA SER A 108 7.08 -5.58 -8.79
C SER A 108 6.94 -6.72 -9.82
N TYR A 109 6.52 -7.91 -9.37
CA TYR A 109 6.54 -9.15 -10.14
C TYR A 109 7.92 -9.45 -10.76
N SER A 110 9.01 -8.99 -10.14
CA SER A 110 10.37 -9.36 -10.55
C SER A 110 10.69 -10.78 -10.08
N ALA A 111 11.28 -11.60 -10.95
CA ALA A 111 11.83 -12.89 -10.56
C ALA A 111 12.93 -12.70 -9.51
N LYS A 112 12.80 -13.42 -8.39
CA LYS A 112 13.75 -13.42 -7.28
C LYS A 112 14.75 -14.57 -7.43
N TYR A 113 14.26 -15.74 -7.83
CA TYR A 113 15.04 -16.93 -8.13
C TYR A 113 14.42 -17.65 -9.31
N VAL A 114 15.27 -18.19 -10.19
CA VAL A 114 14.86 -19.08 -11.27
C VAL A 114 15.65 -20.37 -11.12
N THR A 115 14.94 -21.46 -10.89
CA THR A 115 15.52 -22.80 -10.80
C THR A 115 15.15 -23.57 -12.04
N VAL A 116 16.13 -24.14 -12.74
CA VAL A 116 15.87 -24.99 -13.90
C VAL A 116 16.39 -26.39 -13.60
N THR A 117 15.48 -27.36 -13.61
CA THR A 117 15.82 -28.79 -13.47
C THR A 117 15.84 -29.43 -14.84
N VAL A 118 17.02 -29.77 -15.34
CA VAL A 118 17.16 -30.39 -16.66
C VAL A 118 16.85 -31.89 -16.57
N SER A 119 15.90 -32.36 -17.38
CA SER A 119 15.48 -33.77 -17.41
C SER A 119 16.15 -34.56 -18.53
N ASP A 120 16.48 -33.92 -19.65
CA ASP A 120 17.30 -34.49 -20.72
C ASP A 120 18.08 -33.39 -21.43
N PHE A 121 19.41 -33.47 -21.37
CA PHE A 121 20.30 -32.55 -22.08
C PHE A 121 20.34 -32.82 -23.59
N GLY A 122 19.74 -33.91 -24.09
CA GLY A 122 19.88 -34.34 -25.47
C GLY A 122 21.24 -34.99 -25.76
N ILE A 123 21.60 -35.13 -27.04
CA ILE A 123 22.84 -35.78 -27.48
C ILE A 123 24.02 -34.80 -27.36
N TYR A 124 24.52 -34.60 -26.15
CA TYR A 124 25.80 -33.93 -25.92
C TYR A 124 26.74 -34.87 -25.17
N GLU A 125 28.04 -34.82 -25.50
CA GLU A 125 29.06 -35.59 -24.80
C GLU A 125 29.43 -34.91 -23.47
N GLY A 126 29.78 -35.73 -22.46
CA GLY A 126 29.77 -35.36 -21.03
C GLY A 126 30.51 -34.10 -20.59
N GLU A 127 31.48 -33.59 -21.35
CA GLU A 127 32.19 -32.33 -21.02
C GLU A 127 31.44 -31.08 -21.51
N ALA A 128 30.54 -31.20 -22.50
CA ALA A 128 29.76 -30.08 -23.04
C ALA A 128 28.57 -29.68 -22.14
N HIS A 129 28.12 -30.54 -21.23
CA HIS A 129 26.97 -30.24 -20.37
C HIS A 129 27.27 -29.13 -19.35
N ILE A 130 28.49 -29.07 -18.80
CA ILE A 130 28.88 -28.06 -17.81
C ILE A 130 28.93 -26.67 -18.45
N ASP A 131 29.46 -26.57 -19.68
CA ASP A 131 29.53 -25.30 -20.42
C ASP A 131 28.16 -24.80 -20.89
N ILE A 132 27.21 -25.71 -21.15
CA ILE A 132 25.84 -25.35 -21.54
C ILE A 132 25.02 -24.89 -20.32
N SER A 133 25.12 -25.57 -19.17
CA SER A 133 24.45 -25.14 -17.94
C SER A 133 24.91 -23.73 -17.51
N LEU A 134 26.21 -23.44 -17.56
CA LEU A 134 26.76 -22.11 -17.25
C LEU A 134 26.28 -21.02 -18.23
N GLN A 135 26.10 -21.36 -19.51
CA GLN A 135 25.54 -20.43 -20.50
C GLN A 135 24.06 -20.15 -20.24
N ILE A 136 23.30 -21.17 -19.85
CA ILE A 136 21.89 -21.03 -19.50
C ILE A 136 21.74 -20.18 -18.23
N GLU A 137 22.54 -20.42 -17.19
CA GLU A 137 22.55 -19.59 -15.97
C GLU A 137 22.85 -18.13 -16.28
N ALA A 138 23.87 -17.85 -17.11
CA ALA A 138 24.21 -16.49 -17.50
C ALA A 138 23.09 -15.80 -18.31
N ALA A 139 22.47 -16.53 -19.25
CA ALA A 139 21.39 -16.00 -20.07
C ALA A 139 20.11 -15.75 -19.26
N LEU A 140 19.78 -16.64 -18.30
CA LEU A 140 18.64 -16.46 -17.40
C LEU A 140 18.87 -15.32 -16.43
N SER A 141 20.09 -15.20 -15.89
CA SER A 141 20.45 -14.09 -15.01
C SER A 141 20.41 -12.74 -15.73
N GLU A 142 20.82 -12.67 -17.01
CA GLU A 142 20.69 -11.45 -17.82
C GLU A 142 19.23 -11.13 -18.16
N ARG A 143 18.41 -12.15 -18.46
CA ARG A 143 17.02 -11.99 -18.88
C ARG A 143 16.09 -11.59 -17.73
N PHE A 144 16.30 -12.16 -16.55
CA PHE A 144 15.45 -11.94 -15.37
C PHE A 144 16.08 -10.99 -14.33
N GLY A 145 17.36 -10.68 -14.45
CA GLY A 145 18.06 -9.77 -13.53
C GLY A 145 18.29 -10.34 -12.13
N CYS A 146 18.16 -11.65 -11.96
CA CYS A 146 18.27 -12.36 -10.69
C CYS A 146 19.30 -13.51 -10.74
N GLU A 147 19.63 -14.10 -9.59
CA GLU A 147 20.44 -15.31 -9.56
C GLU A 147 19.61 -16.49 -10.11
N ALA A 148 20.18 -17.23 -11.05
CA ALA A 148 19.58 -18.40 -11.67
C ALA A 148 20.48 -19.61 -11.41
N GLU A 149 19.89 -20.75 -11.04
CA GLU A 149 20.62 -21.99 -10.74
C GLU A 149 20.09 -23.12 -11.64
N VAL A 150 20.99 -23.80 -12.35
CA VAL A 150 20.65 -24.94 -13.19
C VAL A 150 21.09 -26.23 -12.50
N LEU A 151 20.10 -27.04 -12.10
CA LEU A 151 20.32 -28.34 -11.47
C LEU A 151 20.26 -29.44 -12.53
N SER A 152 21.30 -30.28 -12.58
CA SER A 152 21.44 -31.44 -13.47
C SER A 152 21.27 -32.76 -12.74
#